data_AF-A0A967TXC0-F1
#
_entry.id   AF-A0A967TXC0-F1
#
_cell.length_a   1.000
_cell.length_b   1.000
_cell.length_c   1.000
_cell.angle_alpha   90.00
_cell.angle_beta   90.00
_cell.angle_gamma   90.00
#
_symmetry.space_group_name_H-M   'P 1'
#
loop_
_entity.id
_entity.type
_entity.pdbx_description
1 polymer ?
#
loop_
_entity_poly.entity_id
_entity_poly.type
_entity_poly.pdbx_seq_one_letter_code
_entity_poly.pdbx_strand_id
1 'polypeptide(L)' 'VKNVSIKLHARQITALIGPSGCGKSTVLRSFNRMNDLVPTSRIQGEILFRGKNIYDNDVDPVEV' A
#
# COMPACT_ATOMS: atom_id res chain seq x y z
N VAL A 1 0.44 0.67 -11.25
CA VAL A 1 -0.29 -0.58 -10.95
C VAL A 1 -1.77 -0.29 -11.06
N LYS A 2 -2.60 -1.21 -11.57
CA LYS A 2 -4.04 -0.97 -11.80
C LYS A 2 -4.85 -2.13 -11.21
N ASN A 3 -5.97 -1.82 -10.56
CA ASN A 3 -6.99 -2.77 -10.08
C ASN A 3 -6.43 -3.98 -9.30
N VAL A 4 -5.80 -3.72 -8.15
CA VAL A 4 -5.26 -4.77 -7.28
C VAL A 4 -6.09 -4.86 -6.01
N SER A 5 -6.55 -6.06 -5.69
CA SER A 5 -7.23 -6.39 -4.42
C SER A 5 -6.50 -7.55 -3.75
N ILE A 6 -5.97 -7.31 -2.55
CA ILE A 6 -5.19 -8.31 -1.79
C ILE A 6 -5.68 -8.30 -0.35
N LYS A 7 -5.89 -9.50 0.21
CA LYS A 7 -6.14 -9.68 1.65
C LYS A 7 -4.88 -10.24 2.31
N LEU A 8 -4.34 -9.52 3.29
CA LEU A 8 -3.19 -9.95 4.08
C LEU A 8 -3.67 -10.41 5.45
N HIS A 9 -3.15 -11.55 5.93
CA HIS A 9 -3.52 -12.09 7.23
C HIS A 9 -2.45 -11.80 8.28
N ALA A 10 -2.87 -11.51 9.51
CA ALA A 10 -1.96 -11.29 10.62
C ALA A 10 -1.12 -12.55 10.89
N ARG A 11 0.19 -12.36 11.12
CA ARG A 11 1.16 -13.43 11.40
C ARG A 11 1.32 -14.45 10.26
N GLN A 12 1.07 -14.02 9.02
CA GLN A 12 1.30 -14.83 7.84
C GLN A 12 2.45 -14.25 7.01
N ILE A 13 3.39 -15.11 6.59
CA ILE A 13 4.41 -14.73 5.62
C ILE A 13 3.73 -14.62 4.25
N THR A 14 3.82 -13.46 3.61
CA THR A 14 3.28 -13.22 2.26
C THR A 14 4.38 -12.71 1.36
N ALA A 15 4.55 -13.34 0.20
CA ALA A 15 5.52 -12.93 -0.82
C ALA A 15 4.82 -12.28 -2.02
N LEU A 16 5.32 -11.12 -2.47
CA LEU A 16 4.95 -10.51 -3.74
C LEU A 16 5.99 -10.92 -4.80
N ILE A 17 5.63 -11.79 -5.73
CA ILE A 17 6.55 -12.35 -6.74
C ILE A 17 6.10 -11.94 -8.14
N GLY A 18 7.06 -11.61 -9.00
CA GLY A 18 6.82 -11.25 -10.40
C GLY A 18 8.04 -10.62 -11.08
N PRO A 19 8.03 -10.43 -12.41
CA PRO A 19 9.15 -9.87 -13.17
C PRO A 19 9.56 -8.46 -12.74
N SER A 20 10.77 -8.01 -13.09
CA SER A 20 11.18 -6.63 -12.85
C SER A 20 10.18 -5.64 -13.50
N GLY A 21 9.90 -4.53 -12.83
CA GLY A 21 8.96 -3.51 -13.34
C GLY A 21 7.47 -3.85 -13.21
N CYS A 22 7.08 -5.05 -12.76
CA CYS A 22 5.67 -5.42 -12.65
C CYS A 22 4.88 -4.71 -11.53
N GLY A 23 5.55 -3.87 -10.71
CA GLY A 23 4.90 -3.02 -9.71
C GLY A 23 4.91 -3.54 -8.27
N LYS A 24 5.65 -4.60 -7.95
CA LYS A 24 5.79 -5.15 -6.57
C LYS A 24 6.14 -4.06 -5.55
N SER A 25 7.22 -3.31 -5.80
CA SER A 25 7.68 -2.26 -4.90
C SER A 25 6.68 -1.11 -4.79
N THR A 26 5.91 -0.83 -5.85
CA THR A 26 4.84 0.17 -5.84
C THR A 26 3.71 -0.24 -4.90
N VAL A 27 3.30 -1.52 -4.93
CA VAL A 27 2.29 -2.07 -4.00
C VAL A 27 2.83 -2.13 -2.58
N LEU A 28 4.10 -2.51 -2.38
CA LEU A 28 4.70 -2.54 -1.05
C LEU A 28 4.74 -1.13 -0.43
N ARG A 29 5.16 -0.14 -1.22
CA ARG A 29 5.24 1.28 -0.80
C ARG A 29 3.87 1.93 -0.57
N SER A 30 2.78 1.36 -1.07
CA SER A 30 1.44 1.87 -0.74
C SER A 30 1.01 1.50 0.67
N PHE A 31 1.54 0.43 1.28
CA PHE A 31 1.18 0.06 2.65
C PHE A 31 1.80 0.98 3.70
N ASN A 32 3.04 1.41 3.48
CA ASN A 32 3.74 2.33 4.39
C ASN A 32 3.68 3.79 3.90
N ARG A 33 2.81 4.08 2.93
CA ARG A 33 2.59 5.41 2.35
C ARG A 33 3.83 6.13 1.83
N MET A 34 4.92 5.41 1.54
CA MET A 34 6.12 6.00 0.91
C MET A 34 5.83 6.56 -0.49
N ASN A 35 4.75 6.12 -1.14
CA ASN A 35 4.31 6.66 -2.41
C ASN A 35 3.87 8.13 -2.34
N ASP A 36 3.47 8.63 -1.16
CA ASP A 36 3.06 10.03 -0.95
C ASP A 36 4.25 10.99 -1.14
N LEU A 37 5.48 10.49 -0.93
CA LEU A 37 6.72 11.23 -1.16
C LEU A 37 7.11 11.35 -2.64
N VAL A 38 6.36 10.71 -3.54
CA VAL A 38 6.61 10.72 -4.98
C VAL A 38 5.54 11.61 -5.64
N PRO A 39 5.89 12.83 -6.11
CA PRO A 39 4.90 13.80 -6.60
C PRO A 39 4.05 13.31 -7.77
N THR A 40 4.58 12.39 -8.58
CA THR A 40 3.88 11.81 -9.73
C THR A 40 2.99 10.63 -9.38
N SER A 41 3.05 10.16 -8.13
CA SER A 41 2.25 9.05 -7.63
C SER A 41 0.82 9.50 -7.34
N ARG A 42 -0.14 8.65 -7.69
CA ARG A 42 -1.55 8.83 -7.34
C ARG A 42 -2.11 7.50 -6.89
N ILE A 43 -2.89 7.52 -5.81
CA ILE A 43 -3.57 6.36 -5.27
C ILE A 43 -5.07 6.59 -5.37
N GLN A 44 -5.79 5.53 -5.72
CA GLN A 44 -7.24 5.46 -5.74
C GLN A 44 -7.65 4.13 -5.10
N GLY A 45 -8.75 4.14 -4.35
CA GLY A 45 -9.19 3.01 -3.53
C GLY A 45 -8.75 3.17 -2.07
N GLU A 46 -8.70 2.05 -1.36
CA GLU A 46 -8.47 2.02 0.09
C GLU A 46 -7.46 0.93 0.46
N ILE A 47 -6.72 1.18 1.54
CA ILE A 47 -5.90 0.16 2.19
C ILE A 47 -6.30 0.13 3.66
N LEU A 48 -7.02 -0.94 4.03
CA LEU A 48 -7.55 -1.09 5.37
C LEU A 48 -6.54 -1.78 6.29
N PHE A 49 -6.05 -1.05 7.29
CA PHE A 49 -5.27 -1.60 8.39
C PHE A 49 -6.09 -1.51 9.68
N ARG A 50 -6.35 -2.66 10.31
CA ARG A 50 -7.21 -2.75 11.52
C ARG A 50 -8.58 -2.09 11.35
N GLY A 51 -9.15 -2.15 10.14
CA GLY A 51 -10.46 -1.57 9.81
C GLY A 51 -10.45 -0.06 9.54
N LYS A 52 -9.30 0.60 9.63
CA LYS A 52 -9.12 2.02 9.28
C LYS A 52 -8.38 2.13 7.95
N ASN A 53 -8.84 2.98 7.06
CA ASN A 53 -8.13 3.25 5.82
C ASN A 53 -6.92 4.15 6.12
N ILE A 54 -5.73 3.69 5.75
CA ILE A 54 -4.49 4.43 6.05
C ILE A 54 -4.36 5.73 5.25
N TYR A 55 -5.19 5.92 4.22
CA TYR A 55 -5.23 7.13 3.39
C TYR A 55 -6.33 8.12 3.81
N ASP A 56 -7.02 7.88 4.93
CA ASP A 56 -7.96 8.88 5.45
C ASP A 56 -7.24 10.16 5.89
N ASN A 57 -7.92 11.30 5.78
CA ASN A 57 -7.35 12.63 6.07
C ASN A 57 -6.85 12.81 7.51
N ASP A 58 -7.35 11.99 8.44
CA ASP A 58 -7.01 12.00 9.86
C ASP A 58 -5.86 11.02 10.22
N VAL A 59 -5.27 10.32 9.23
CA VAL A 59 -4.17 9.39 9.45
C VAL A 59 -2.85 10.03 9.04
N ASP A 60 -1.95 10.22 10.02
CA ASP A 60 -0.57 10.63 9.76
C ASP A 60 0.27 9.42 9.31
N PRO A 61 0.95 9.47 8.15
CA PRO A 61 1.83 8.39 7.69
C PRO A 61 3.11 8.21 8.52
N VAL A 62 3.47 9.17 9.37
CA VAL A 62 4.71 9.22 10.17
C VAL A 62 4.47 8.82 11.63
N GLU A 63 3.25 9.00 12.14
CA GLU A 63 2.90 8.53 13.49
C GLU A 63 2.67 7.01 13.46
N VAL A 64 3.68 6.28 13.95
CA VAL A 64 3.69 4.81 14.12
C VAL A 64 3.45 4.45 15.58
#